data_AF-A0A0S8K6Y7-F1
#
_entry.id   AF-A0A0S8K6Y7-F1
#
_cell.length_a   1.000
_cell.length_b   1.000
_cell.length_c   1.000
_cell.angle_alpha   90.00
_cell.angle_beta   90.00
_cell.angle_gamma   90.00
#
_symmetry.space_group_name_H-M   'P 1'
#
loop_
_entity.id
_entity.type
_entity.pdbx_description
1 polymer ?
#
loop_
_entity_poly.entity_id
_entity_poly.type
_entity_poly.pdbx_seq_one_letter_code
_entity_poly.pdbx_strand_id
1 'polypeptide(L)'
;MAYFIGGHKPRASAKGTVYPYLGTAFQYIHSAVDYGWGDFSASGTMIYFGFGFMNMITNTVGLFGEGGYQIDSQKPEDGDSESGTKINIVLGLASFLY
;
A
#
# COMPACT_ATOMS: atom_id res chain seq x y z
N MET A 1 18.48 0.10 -26.01
CA MET A 1 18.94 1.41 -25.47
C MET A 1 18.05 2.47 -26.11
N ALA A 2 17.06 2.98 -25.38
CA ALA A 2 16.15 4.00 -25.91
C ALA A 2 16.63 5.37 -25.42
N TYR A 3 17.12 6.20 -26.34
CA TYR A 3 17.44 7.60 -26.06
C TYR A 3 16.18 8.45 -26.27
N PHE A 4 15.71 9.09 -25.21
CA PHE A 4 14.69 10.13 -25.30
C PHE A 4 15.39 11.49 -25.48
N ILE A 5 15.32 12.04 -26.69
CA ILE A 5 15.67 13.44 -26.96
C ILE A 5 14.39 14.25 -26.79
N GLY A 6 14.09 14.62 -25.55
CA GLY A 6 13.07 15.62 -25.21
C GLY A 6 13.77 16.89 -24.78
N GLY A 7 13.65 17.95 -25.57
CA GLY A 7 14.18 19.28 -25.27
C GLY A 7 13.79 19.77 -23.87
N HIS A 8 14.59 20.70 -23.33
CA HIS A 8 14.42 21.32 -22.00
C HIS A 8 12.99 21.88 -21.82
N LYS A 9 12.04 21.02 -21.47
CA LYS A 9 10.79 21.44 -20.87
C LYS A 9 11.13 21.85 -19.43
N PRO A 10 10.64 23.00 -18.95
CA PRO A 10 10.79 23.34 -17.54
C PRO A 10 10.28 22.15 -16.71
N ARG A 11 11.08 21.68 -15.75
CA ARG A 11 10.68 20.60 -14.85
C ARG A 11 9.31 20.98 -14.27
N ALA A 12 8.27 20.22 -14.60
CA ALA A 12 6.95 20.45 -14.05
C ALA A 12 7.07 20.37 -12.53
N SER A 13 6.80 21.48 -11.84
CA SER A 13 6.89 21.53 -10.38
C SER A 13 5.65 20.86 -9.81
N ALA A 14 5.83 19.70 -9.20
CA ALA A 14 4.78 19.00 -8.47
C ALA A 14 4.62 19.55 -7.04
N LYS A 15 5.58 20.34 -6.54
CA LYS A 15 5.56 20.93 -5.19
C LYS A 15 4.26 21.69 -4.92
N GLY A 16 3.60 21.36 -3.81
CA GLY A 16 2.35 21.97 -3.33
C GLY A 16 1.09 21.35 -3.93
N THR A 17 1.21 20.50 -4.95
CA THR A 17 0.05 19.85 -5.58
C THR A 17 -0.47 18.70 -4.72
N VAL A 18 -1.79 18.57 -4.66
CA VAL A 18 -2.50 17.45 -4.03
C VAL A 18 -3.07 16.55 -5.12
N TYR A 19 -2.75 15.27 -5.05
CA TYR A 19 -3.25 14.24 -5.96
C TYR A 19 -4.19 13.30 -5.19
N PRO A 20 -5.51 13.45 -5.33
CA PRO A 20 -6.44 12.46 -4.81
C PRO A 20 -6.36 11.18 -5.65
N TYR A 21 -6.58 10.02 -5.03
CA TYR A 21 -6.60 8.74 -5.72
C TYR A 21 -7.58 7.76 -5.07
N LEU A 22 -7.99 6.77 -5.85
CA LEU A 22 -8.69 5.58 -5.39
C LEU A 22 -7.76 4.38 -5.59
N GLY A 23 -7.69 3.51 -4.59
CA GLY A 23 -6.84 2.32 -4.59
C GLY A 23 -7.68 1.07 -4.44
N THR A 24 -7.30 0.03 -5.16
CA THR A 24 -7.74 -1.33 -4.86
C THR A 24 -6.52 -2.25 -4.86
N ALA A 25 -6.49 -3.19 -3.93
CA ALA A 25 -5.42 -4.17 -3.86
C ALA A 25 -5.99 -5.56 -3.59
N PHE A 26 -5.39 -6.55 -4.24
CA PHE A 26 -5.54 -7.96 -3.90
C PHE A 26 -4.18 -8.46 -3.44
N GLN A 27 -4.12 -9.10 -2.28
CA GLN A 27 -2.88 -9.66 -1.75
C GLN A 27 -3.13 -11.09 -1.27
N TYR A 28 -2.18 -11.97 -1.58
CA TYR A 28 -2.05 -13.26 -0.92
C TYR A 28 -1.04 -13.12 0.22
N ILE A 29 -1.43 -13.53 1.43
CA ILE A 29 -0.60 -13.43 2.63
C ILE A 29 -0.38 -14.83 3.17
N HIS A 30 0.88 -15.17 3.42
CA HIS A 30 1.28 -16.35 4.18
C HIS A 30 2.13 -15.89 5.36
N SER A 31 1.69 -16.23 6.56
CA SER A 31 2.35 -15.93 7.83
C SER A 31 2.74 -17.23 8.50
N ALA A 32 4.03 -17.44 8.71
CA ALA A 32 4.55 -18.58 9.46
C ALA A 32 5.39 -18.05 10.64
N VAL A 33 5.10 -18.55 11.84
CA VAL A 33 5.85 -18.23 13.06
C VAL A 33 6.24 -19.54 13.73
N ASP A 34 7.54 -19.79 13.84
CA ASP A 34 8.13 -20.89 14.61
C ASP A 34 8.41 -20.37 16.04
N TYR A 35 7.68 -20.92 17.02
CA TYR A 35 7.87 -20.57 18.42
C TYR A 35 8.85 -21.50 19.15
N GLY A 36 9.33 -22.58 18.51
CA GLY A 36 10.22 -23.61 19.07
C GLY A 36 9.51 -24.72 19.86
N TRP A 37 8.23 -24.54 20.18
CA TRP A 37 7.35 -25.49 20.89
C TRP A 37 6.05 -25.77 20.13
N GLY A 38 5.91 -25.17 18.94
CA GLY A 38 4.80 -25.32 18.02
C GLY A 38 4.95 -24.36 16.84
N ASP A 39 4.58 -24.83 15.65
CA ASP A 39 4.57 -24.03 14.44
C ASP A 39 3.17 -23.44 14.24
N PHE A 40 3.10 -22.13 14.02
CA PHE A 40 1.85 -21.48 13.61
C PHE A 40 1.97 -21.02 12.17
N SER A 41 1.11 -21.56 11.31
CA SER A 41 0.98 -21.17 9.91
C SER A 41 -0.44 -20.69 9.64
N ALA A 42 -0.56 -19.52 9.00
CA ALA A 42 -1.82 -19.00 8.51
C ALA A 42 -1.62 -18.48 7.09
N SER A 43 -2.57 -18.79 6.21
CA SER A 43 -2.56 -18.25 4.85
C SER A 43 -3.93 -17.70 4.49
N GLY A 44 -3.93 -16.79 3.53
CA GLY A 44 -5.15 -16.10 3.19
C GLY A 44 -5.03 -15.11 2.07
N THR A 45 -6.17 -14.52 1.73
CA THR A 45 -6.27 -13.44 0.76
C THR A 45 -6.87 -12.22 1.42
N MET A 46 -6.39 -11.08 1.00
CA MET A 46 -6.91 -9.78 1.37
C MET A 46 -7.39 -9.06 0.12
N ILE A 47 -8.56 -8.46 0.21
CA ILE A 47 -9.03 -7.45 -0.74
C ILE A 47 -9.13 -6.11 -0.01
N TYR A 48 -8.61 -5.07 -0.62
CA TYR A 48 -8.64 -3.71 -0.09
C TYR A 48 -9.24 -2.74 -1.10
N PHE A 49 -10.02 -1.80 -0.58
CA PHE A 49 -10.55 -0.64 -1.31
C PHE A 49 -10.29 0.61 -0.48
N GLY A 50 -9.57 1.57 -1.05
CA GLY A 50 -9.18 2.78 -0.35
C GLY A 50 -9.38 4.04 -1.19
N PHE A 51 -9.46 5.16 -0.49
CA PHE A 51 -9.33 6.49 -1.06
C PHE A 51 -8.23 7.22 -0.32
N GLY A 52 -7.47 8.04 -1.03
CA GLY A 52 -6.35 8.74 -0.44
C GLY A 52 -6.00 10.02 -1.16
N PHE A 53 -5.01 10.69 -0.60
CA PHE A 53 -4.42 11.87 -1.21
C PHE A 53 -2.91 11.81 -1.06
N MET A 54 -2.22 12.50 -1.95
CA MET A 54 -0.79 12.74 -1.87
C MET A 54 -0.51 14.23 -2.06
N ASN A 55 -0.03 14.88 -1.01
CA ASN A 55 0.43 16.26 -1.06
C ASN A 55 1.95 16.29 -1.26
N MET A 56 2.41 16.85 -2.36
CA MET A 56 3.83 16.98 -2.65
C MET A 56 4.45 18.12 -1.84
N ILE A 57 5.29 17.79 -0.86
CA ILE A 57 6.02 18.77 -0.05
C ILE A 57 7.19 19.37 -0.86
N THR A 58 7.82 18.53 -1.68
CA THR A 58 8.84 18.93 -2.66
C THR A 58 8.47 18.33 -4.03
N ASN A 59 9.31 18.51 -5.04
CA ASN A 59 9.09 17.83 -6.32
C ASN A 59 9.35 16.32 -6.26
N THR A 60 9.98 15.82 -5.21
CA THR A 60 10.37 14.40 -5.05
C THR A 60 9.80 13.75 -3.80
N VAL A 61 9.29 14.51 -2.84
CA VAL A 61 8.79 14.00 -1.58
C VAL A 61 7.35 14.44 -1.41
N GLY A 62 6.47 13.47 -1.17
CA GLY A 62 5.07 13.70 -0.86
C GLY A 62 4.70 13.13 0.51
N LEU A 63 3.77 13.80 1.18
CA LEU A 63 3.01 13.23 2.29
C LEU A 63 1.74 12.63 1.73
N PHE A 64 1.43 11.40 2.11
CA PHE A 64 0.20 10.75 1.69
C PHE A 64 -0.62 10.31 2.89
N GLY A 65 -1.93 10.29 2.68
CA GLY A 65 -2.88 9.68 3.59
C GLY A 65 -3.85 8.82 2.81
N GLU A 66 -4.18 7.66 3.35
CA GLU A 66 -5.09 6.71 2.76
C GLU A 66 -6.02 6.16 3.83
N GLY A 67 -7.32 6.15 3.53
CA GLY A 67 -8.33 5.47 4.33
C GLY A 67 -9.00 4.42 3.48
N GLY A 68 -9.25 3.24 4.03
CA GLY A 68 -9.90 2.20 3.24
C GLY A 68 -10.44 1.04 4.03
N TYR A 69 -11.27 0.28 3.34
CA TYR A 69 -11.93 -0.91 3.83
C TYR A 69 -11.22 -2.15 3.31
N GLN A 70 -10.96 -3.08 4.21
CA GLN A 70 -10.26 -4.32 3.97
C GLN A 70 -11.13 -5.51 4.33
N ILE A 71 -11.14 -6.50 3.46
CA ILE A 71 -11.76 -7.81 3.68
C ILE A 71 -10.65 -8.84 3.69
N ASP A 72 -10.50 -9.52 4.82
CA ASP A 72 -9.51 -10.55 5.04
C ASP A 72 -10.19 -11.90 5.08
N SER A 73 -9.62 -12.85 4.33
CA SER A 73 -9.90 -14.26 4.50
C SER A 73 -8.60 -14.96 4.86
N GLN A 74 -8.35 -15.09 6.17
CA GLN A 74 -7.21 -15.84 6.71
C GLN A 74 -7.70 -17.09 7.41
N LYS A 75 -7.00 -18.20 7.15
CA LYS A 75 -7.26 -19.48 7.78
C LYS A 75 -5.96 -20.03 8.39
N PRO A 76 -5.91 -20.20 9.72
CA PRO A 76 -4.84 -20.96 10.38
C PRO A 76 -4.85 -22.42 9.92
N GLU A 77 -3.69 -23.08 9.90
CA GLU A 77 -3.61 -24.53 9.69
C GLU A 77 -4.34 -25.30 10.79
N ASP A 78 -4.15 -24.87 12.04
CA ASP A 78 -4.81 -25.41 13.22
C ASP A 78 -5.67 -24.33 13.88
N GLY A 79 -6.98 -24.32 13.60
CA GLY A 79 -7.92 -23.43 14.27
C GLY A 79 -9.11 -22.99 13.43
N ASP A 80 -9.96 -22.18 14.05
CA ASP A 80 -11.07 -21.52 13.37
C ASP A 80 -10.58 -20.36 12.51
N SER A 81 -11.33 -20.08 11.43
CA SER A 81 -11.01 -19.02 10.48
C SER A 81 -10.95 -17.64 11.16
N GLU A 82 -9.86 -16.90 10.95
CA GLU A 82 -9.68 -15.50 11.41
C GLU A 82 -10.06 -14.49 10.31
N SER A 83 -11.07 -14.85 9.50
CA SER A 83 -11.58 -13.97 8.46
C SER A 83 -12.35 -12.80 9.08
N GLY A 84 -12.20 -11.61 8.51
CA GLY A 84 -12.79 -10.41 9.07
C GLY A 84 -12.74 -9.22 8.14
N THR A 85 -13.29 -8.11 8.60
CA THR A 85 -13.28 -6.86 7.86
C THR A 85 -12.78 -5.74 8.74
N LYS A 86 -11.92 -4.87 8.22
CA LYS A 86 -11.34 -3.77 8.98
C LYS A 86 -11.26 -2.48 8.18
N ILE A 87 -11.23 -1.38 8.89
CA ILE A 87 -10.99 -0.04 8.34
C ILE A 87 -9.55 0.32 8.69
N ASN A 88 -8.76 0.66 7.68
CA ASN A 88 -7.38 1.09 7.85
C ASN A 88 -7.27 2.58 7.56
N ILE A 89 -6.41 3.25 8.32
CA ILE A 89 -5.97 4.61 8.04
C ILE A 89 -4.45 4.58 8.05
N VAL A 90 -3.84 4.95 6.94
CA VAL A 90 -2.39 4.99 6.75
C VAL A 90 -1.97 6.41 6.44
N LEU A 91 -0.90 6.85 7.08
CA LEU A 91 -0.25 8.13 6.82
C LEU A 91 1.23 7.87 6.63
N GLY A 92 1.85 8.52 5.65
CA GLY A 92 3.25 8.28 5.36
C GLY A 92 3.90 9.34 4.48
N LEU A 93 5.19 9.14 4.26
CA LEU A 93 6.00 9.91 3.32
C LEU A 93 6.40 9.00 2.16
N ALA A 94 6.23 9.49 0.95
CA ALA A 94 6.66 8.84 -0.28
C ALA A 94 7.77 9.68 -0.92
N SER A 95 8.89 9.03 -1.27
CA SER A 95 10.01 9.65 -1.98
C SER A 95 10.13 9.04 -3.37
N PHE A 96 10.15 9.91 -4.39
CA PHE A 96 10.24 9.56 -5.80
C PHE A 96 11.66 9.82 -6.29
N LEU A 97 12.34 8.74 -6.70
CA LEU A 97 13.61 8.80 -7.41
C LEU A 97 13.30 9.04 -8.90
N TYR A 98 13.91 10.09 -9.47
CA TYR A 98 13.88 10.37 -10.91
C TYR A 98 15.18 9.92 -11.56
#